data_AF-G9N044-F1
#
_entry.id   AF-G9N044-F1
#
_cell.length_a   1.000
_cell.length_b   1.000
_cell.length_c   1.000
_cell.angle_alpha   90.00
_cell.angle_beta   90.00
_cell.angle_gamma   90.00
#
_symmetry.space_group_name_H-M   'P 1'
#
loop_
_entity.id
_entity.type
_entity.pdbx_description
1 polymer ?
#
loop_
_entity_poly.entity_id
_entity_poly.type
_entity_poly.pdbx_seq_one_letter_code
_entity_poly.pdbx_strand_id
1 'polypeptide(L)'
;MAIENAAVDTNSKGGPIADFAFDESLIEWSVPKSDWLEIHGKDFGGVATSALIFDAQGRVLLVQRAAHDSMPNLWETPGGAVDSGDGSILAGCAREVREEVGLVARRMRRLVTEGEGRERWSVFTNRDGTRVFCSFAFEVEVEGGEEVVLDAEEHQAFVWAGEEDVVRGVVEGRRIELTHLMVRNRLMEAFRMRREDGVK
;
A
#
# COMPACT_ATOMS: atom_id res chain seq x y z
N MET A 1 21.32 -6.60 3.71
CA MET A 1 21.47 -7.75 2.80
C MET A 1 20.10 -7.97 2.16
N ALA A 2 19.98 -8.16 0.84
CA ALA A 2 18.68 -8.41 0.22
C ALA A 2 18.36 -9.91 0.29
N ILE A 3 17.15 -10.27 0.70
CA ILE A 3 16.66 -11.65 0.67
C ILE A 3 15.85 -11.80 -0.62
N GLU A 4 16.26 -12.70 -1.51
CA GLU A 4 15.49 -13.08 -2.70
C GLU A 4 14.48 -14.16 -2.31
N ASN A 5 13.20 -13.94 -2.60
CA ASN A 5 12.15 -14.89 -2.25
C ASN A 5 12.05 -15.97 -3.33
N ALA A 6 12.46 -17.19 -3.02
CA ALA A 6 12.29 -18.35 -3.90
C ALA A 6 11.00 -19.11 -3.54
N ALA A 7 9.84 -18.53 -3.89
CA ALA A 7 8.56 -19.23 -3.79
C ALA A 7 7.65 -18.80 -4.94
N VAL A 8 7.50 -19.69 -5.92
CA VAL A 8 6.55 -19.53 -7.03
C VAL A 8 5.17 -19.92 -6.50
N ASP A 9 4.37 -18.94 -6.08
CA ASP A 9 2.94 -19.12 -5.80
C ASP A 9 2.08 -18.32 -6.78
N THR A 10 0.94 -18.91 -7.16
CA THR A 10 -0.01 -18.37 -8.15
C THR A 10 -1.22 -17.74 -7.45
N ASN A 11 -1.62 -16.54 -7.90
CA ASN A 11 -2.84 -15.84 -7.44
C ASN A 11 -4.13 -16.60 -7.82
N SER A 12 -5.27 -16.21 -7.24
CA SER A 12 -6.66 -16.59 -7.56
C SER A 12 -7.05 -16.48 -9.05
N LYS A 13 -6.29 -15.72 -9.86
CA LYS A 13 -6.40 -15.62 -11.33
C LYS A 13 -5.35 -16.45 -12.11
N GLY A 14 -4.53 -17.26 -11.42
CA GLY A 14 -3.58 -18.21 -12.02
C GLY A 14 -2.26 -17.62 -12.53
N GLY A 15 -1.94 -16.35 -12.21
CA GLY A 15 -0.68 -15.71 -12.60
C GLY A 15 0.40 -15.78 -11.50
N PRO A 16 1.70 -15.92 -11.85
CA PRO A 16 2.79 -15.82 -10.89
C PRO A 16 2.82 -14.43 -10.25
N ILE A 17 3.18 -14.36 -8.96
CA ILE A 17 3.57 -13.12 -8.30
C ILE A 17 5.01 -12.83 -8.76
N ALA A 18 5.27 -11.60 -9.22
CA ALA A 18 6.60 -11.21 -9.69
C ALA A 18 7.62 -11.32 -8.55
N ASP A 19 8.83 -11.82 -8.84
CA ASP A 19 9.93 -11.85 -7.88
C ASP A 19 10.28 -10.41 -7.46
N PHE A 20 9.94 -10.02 -6.22
CA PHE A 20 10.36 -8.75 -5.63
C PHE A 20 11.30 -8.99 -4.45
N ALA A 21 12.26 -8.09 -4.26
CA ALA A 21 13.12 -8.11 -3.08
C ALA A 21 12.43 -7.43 -1.88
N PHE A 22 12.87 -7.69 -0.66
CA PHE A 22 12.45 -6.90 0.49
C PHE A 22 13.61 -6.67 1.46
N ASP A 23 13.55 -5.59 2.22
CA ASP A 23 14.51 -5.31 3.29
C ASP A 23 14.25 -6.23 4.48
N GLU A 24 15.32 -6.70 5.14
CA GLU A 24 15.26 -7.66 6.26
C GLU A 24 14.35 -7.20 7.42
N SER A 25 14.18 -5.89 7.59
CA SER A 25 13.23 -5.30 8.55
C SER A 25 11.77 -5.69 8.30
N LEU A 26 11.46 -6.21 7.11
CA LEU A 26 10.13 -6.65 6.69
C LEU A 26 9.90 -8.16 6.79
N ILE A 27 10.86 -8.93 7.33
CA ILE A 27 10.75 -10.40 7.43
C ILE A 27 9.47 -10.86 8.12
N GLU A 28 8.97 -10.08 9.08
CA GLU A 28 7.72 -10.36 9.80
C GLU A 28 6.50 -10.45 8.87
N TRP A 29 6.46 -9.71 7.77
CA TRP A 29 5.33 -9.70 6.82
C TRP A 29 5.54 -10.63 5.62
N SER A 30 6.63 -11.40 5.61
CA SER A 30 6.94 -12.38 4.56
C SER A 30 6.19 -13.71 4.72
N VAL A 31 5.18 -13.76 5.59
CA VAL A 31 4.34 -14.93 5.86
C VAL A 31 2.88 -14.69 5.44
N PRO A 32 2.08 -15.75 5.21
CA PRO A 32 0.65 -15.62 4.96
C PRO A 32 -0.08 -14.85 6.05
N LYS A 33 -1.19 -14.18 5.71
CA LYS A 33 -1.95 -13.39 6.68
C LYS A 33 -2.48 -14.21 7.87
N SER A 34 -2.81 -15.48 7.67
CA SER A 34 -3.24 -16.40 8.74
C SER A 34 -2.15 -16.57 9.78
N ASP A 35 -0.94 -16.81 9.31
CA ASP A 35 0.21 -17.10 10.15
C ASP A 35 0.61 -15.84 10.91
N TRP A 36 0.59 -14.67 10.26
CA TRP A 36 0.83 -13.40 10.94
C TRP A 36 -0.18 -13.16 12.07
N LEU A 37 -1.48 -13.39 11.83
CA LEU A 37 -2.52 -13.23 12.85
C LEU A 37 -2.32 -14.20 14.03
N GLU A 38 -2.00 -15.46 13.75
CA GLU A 38 -1.73 -16.48 14.76
C GLU A 38 -0.50 -16.14 15.60
N ILE A 39 0.64 -15.83 14.96
CA ILE A 39 1.91 -15.48 15.61
C ILE A 39 1.72 -14.29 16.57
N HIS A 40 0.90 -13.31 16.19
CA HIS A 40 0.68 -12.09 16.97
C HIS A 40 -0.54 -12.16 17.90
N GLY A 41 -1.24 -13.31 17.94
CA GLY A 41 -2.42 -13.51 18.78
C GLY A 41 -3.54 -12.49 18.51
N LYS A 42 -3.83 -12.21 17.23
CA LYS A 42 -4.85 -11.25 16.80
C LYS A 42 -6.05 -11.96 16.17
N ASP A 43 -7.26 -11.42 16.36
CA ASP A 43 -8.51 -11.99 15.82
C ASP A 43 -9.19 -11.09 14.76
N PHE A 44 -8.44 -10.19 14.13
CA PHE A 44 -8.99 -9.28 13.12
C PHE A 44 -9.75 -10.01 12.02
N GLY A 45 -10.83 -9.40 11.52
CA GLY A 45 -11.66 -9.95 10.44
C GLY A 45 -10.98 -9.98 9.08
N GLY A 46 -9.80 -9.37 8.95
CA GLY A 46 -8.95 -9.41 7.77
C GLY A 46 -7.66 -8.60 7.93
N VAL A 47 -6.75 -8.81 6.98
CA VAL A 47 -5.51 -8.05 6.82
C VAL A 47 -5.59 -7.32 5.49
N ALA A 48 -5.23 -6.04 5.49
CA ALA A 48 -5.12 -5.21 4.30
C ALA A 48 -3.72 -4.63 4.18
N THR A 49 -3.41 -4.13 3.00
CA THR A 49 -2.12 -3.49 2.72
C THR A 49 -2.29 -2.22 1.90
N SER A 50 -1.26 -1.38 1.91
CA SER A 50 -1.20 -0.13 1.17
C SER A 50 0.22 0.09 0.66
N ALA A 51 0.36 0.51 -0.58
CA ALA A 51 1.63 0.77 -1.23
C ALA A 51 1.90 2.28 -1.32
N LEU A 52 2.98 2.73 -0.68
CA LEU A 52 3.53 4.07 -0.82
C LEU A 52 4.60 4.04 -1.91
N ILE A 53 4.21 4.44 -3.11
CA ILE A 53 5.07 4.45 -4.31
C ILE A 53 5.46 5.89 -4.58
N PHE A 54 6.76 6.15 -4.72
CA PHE A 54 7.29 7.48 -5.00
C PHE A 54 7.91 7.52 -6.40
N ASP A 55 7.64 8.61 -7.12
CA ASP A 55 8.29 8.90 -8.39
C ASP A 55 9.73 9.45 -8.19
N ALA A 56 10.45 9.66 -9.28
CA ALA A 56 11.80 10.21 -9.24
C ALA A 56 11.88 11.66 -8.71
N GLN A 57 10.75 12.36 -8.56
CA GLN A 57 10.66 13.70 -7.97
C GLN A 57 10.27 13.67 -6.48
N GLY A 58 10.10 12.50 -5.89
CA GLY A 58 9.69 12.35 -4.49
C GLY A 58 8.19 12.58 -4.26
N ARG A 59 7.37 12.56 -5.30
CA ARG A 59 5.91 12.65 -5.20
C ARG A 59 5.33 11.25 -5.02
N VAL A 60 4.30 11.10 -4.19
CA VAL A 60 3.64 9.83 -3.91
C VAL A 60 2.45 9.60 -4.84
N LEU A 61 2.27 8.36 -5.30
CA LEU A 61 1.11 7.97 -6.10
C LEU A 61 -0.15 7.94 -5.21
N LEU A 62 -1.17 8.66 -5.63
CA LEU A 62 -2.52 8.55 -5.09
C LEU A 62 -3.49 8.18 -6.22
N VAL A 63 -4.45 7.32 -5.91
CA VAL A 63 -5.53 6.89 -6.79
C VAL A 63 -6.87 7.35 -6.24
N GLN A 64 -7.79 7.71 -7.16
CA GLN A 64 -9.13 8.13 -6.83
C GLN A 64 -10.10 6.97 -7.02
N ARG A 65 -10.79 6.60 -5.95
CA ARG A 65 -11.80 5.53 -5.93
C ARG A 65 -12.91 5.80 -6.93
N ALA A 66 -13.31 4.77 -7.65
CA ALA A 66 -14.39 4.83 -8.64
C ALA A 66 -15.70 5.34 -8.01
N ALA A 67 -16.49 6.07 -8.79
CA ALA A 67 -17.73 6.70 -8.31
C ALA A 67 -18.78 5.70 -7.79
N HIS A 68 -18.68 4.41 -8.15
CA HIS A 68 -19.61 3.36 -7.74
C HIS A 68 -19.12 2.50 -6.56
N ASP A 69 -17.89 2.73 -6.10
CA ASP A 69 -17.31 1.99 -4.98
C ASP A 69 -17.68 2.62 -3.62
N SER A 70 -17.30 1.99 -2.51
CA SER A 70 -17.36 2.59 -1.18
C SER A 70 -16.50 3.84 -1.11
N MET A 71 -16.91 4.83 -0.31
CA MET A 71 -16.18 6.10 -0.19
C MET A 71 -15.82 6.72 -1.56
N PRO A 72 -16.81 6.89 -2.44
CA PRO A 72 -16.59 7.19 -3.85
C PRO A 72 -15.93 8.56 -4.04
N ASN A 73 -15.07 8.68 -5.06
CA ASN A 73 -14.33 9.90 -5.40
C ASN A 73 -13.29 10.37 -4.36
N LEU A 74 -13.09 9.63 -3.27
CA LEU A 74 -12.01 9.90 -2.32
C LEU A 74 -10.69 9.29 -2.81
N TRP A 75 -9.60 9.79 -2.24
CA TRP A 75 -8.24 9.45 -2.63
C TRP A 75 -7.54 8.57 -1.61
N GLU A 76 -6.72 7.66 -2.11
CA GLU A 76 -5.94 6.75 -1.28
C GLU A 76 -4.64 6.32 -1.97
N THR A 77 -3.80 5.63 -1.23
CA THR A 77 -2.69 4.85 -1.77
C THR A 77 -3.22 3.55 -2.36
N PRO A 78 -2.64 3.02 -3.46
CA PRO A 78 -3.00 1.70 -3.96
C PRO A 78 -2.93 0.63 -2.88
N GLY A 79 -3.84 -0.34 -2.90
CA GLY A 79 -3.86 -1.44 -1.95
C GLY A 79 -5.26 -1.85 -1.49
N GLY A 80 -5.35 -3.09 -1.06
CA GLY A 80 -6.59 -3.72 -0.68
C GLY A 80 -6.39 -4.84 0.34
N ALA A 81 -7.34 -5.77 0.38
CA ALA A 81 -7.29 -6.91 1.29
C ALA A 81 -6.23 -7.91 0.82
N VAL A 82 -5.41 -8.41 1.74
CA VAL A 82 -4.56 -9.56 1.46
C VAL A 82 -5.46 -10.77 1.29
N ASP A 83 -5.32 -11.53 0.20
CA ASP A 83 -6.13 -12.72 -0.09
C ASP A 83 -5.63 -13.93 0.71
N SER A 84 -6.47 -14.96 0.83
CA SER A 84 -6.05 -16.22 1.47
C SER A 84 -5.07 -17.04 0.62
N GLY A 85 -5.02 -16.76 -0.68
CA GLY A 85 -4.07 -17.39 -1.61
C GLY A 85 -2.75 -16.63 -1.75
N ASP A 86 -2.63 -15.43 -1.16
CA ASP A 86 -1.37 -14.69 -1.18
C ASP A 86 -0.35 -15.39 -0.26
N GLY A 87 0.80 -15.78 -0.82
CA GLY A 87 1.86 -16.46 -0.07
C GLY A 87 2.46 -15.62 1.06
N SER A 88 2.25 -14.29 1.03
CA SER A 88 2.58 -13.42 2.15
C SER A 88 1.79 -12.10 2.13
N ILE A 89 1.82 -11.35 3.23
CA ILE A 89 1.27 -9.98 3.27
C ILE A 89 1.99 -9.08 2.25
N LEU A 90 3.31 -9.21 2.10
CA LEU A 90 4.07 -8.48 1.08
C LEU A 90 3.65 -8.88 -0.34
N ALA A 91 3.35 -10.16 -0.56
CA ALA A 91 2.89 -10.66 -1.85
C ALA A 91 1.51 -10.11 -2.23
N GLY A 92 0.59 -10.00 -1.25
CA GLY A 92 -0.68 -9.29 -1.43
C GLY A 92 -0.48 -7.82 -1.82
N CYS A 93 0.48 -7.13 -1.20
CA CYS A 93 0.80 -5.74 -1.57
C CYS A 93 1.28 -5.64 -3.02
N ALA A 94 2.21 -6.52 -3.43
CA ALA A 94 2.71 -6.55 -4.81
C ALA A 94 1.59 -6.88 -5.83
N ARG A 95 0.63 -7.75 -5.45
CA ARG A 95 -0.53 -8.07 -6.27
C ARG A 95 -1.40 -6.83 -6.51
N GLU A 96 -1.77 -6.10 -5.46
CA GLU A 96 -2.61 -4.88 -5.59
C GLU A 96 -1.91 -3.81 -6.43
N VAL A 97 -0.60 -3.60 -6.24
CA VAL A 97 0.17 -2.66 -7.07
C VAL A 97 0.06 -3.01 -8.56
N ARG A 98 0.08 -4.30 -8.90
CA ARG A 98 -0.07 -4.74 -10.30
C ARG A 98 -1.51 -4.61 -10.80
N GLU A 99 -2.48 -5.02 -9.99
CA GLU A 99 -3.89 -5.08 -10.39
C GLU A 99 -4.51 -3.68 -10.49
N GLU A 100 -4.30 -2.83 -9.50
CA GLU A 100 -4.95 -1.52 -9.41
C GLU A 100 -4.26 -0.42 -10.25
N VAL A 101 -2.93 -0.47 -10.38
CA VAL A 101 -2.14 0.61 -11.00
C VAL A 101 -1.19 0.17 -12.10
N GLY A 102 -1.18 -1.12 -12.45
CA GLY A 102 -0.40 -1.67 -13.57
C GLY A 102 1.11 -1.67 -13.35
N LEU A 103 1.59 -1.31 -12.16
CA LEU A 103 3.02 -1.24 -11.84
C LEU A 103 3.53 -2.59 -11.31
N VAL A 104 4.82 -2.85 -11.46
CA VAL A 104 5.46 -4.07 -10.95
C VAL A 104 6.33 -3.73 -9.76
N ALA A 105 6.05 -4.30 -8.59
CA ALA A 105 6.88 -4.12 -7.40
C ALA A 105 8.27 -4.75 -7.64
N ARG A 106 9.32 -3.95 -7.45
CA ARG A 106 10.73 -4.39 -7.49
C ARG A 106 11.26 -4.65 -6.09
N ARG A 107 10.93 -3.79 -5.12
CA ARG A 107 11.40 -3.93 -3.74
C ARG A 107 10.46 -3.34 -2.70
N MET A 108 10.16 -4.09 -1.65
CA MET A 108 9.52 -3.58 -0.43
C MET A 108 10.60 -3.04 0.51
N ARG A 109 10.59 -1.73 0.79
CA ARG A 109 11.68 -1.03 1.51
C ARG A 109 11.49 -1.01 3.02
N ARG A 110 10.34 -0.54 3.48
CA ARG A 110 10.07 -0.40 4.92
C ARG A 110 8.58 -0.40 5.21
N LEU A 111 8.24 -0.66 6.47
CA LEU A 111 6.92 -0.42 7.01
C LEU A 111 6.79 1.08 7.31
N VAL A 112 5.66 1.67 6.96
CA VAL A 112 5.29 3.04 7.32
C VAL A 112 4.09 3.01 8.26
N THR A 113 4.28 3.55 9.47
CA THR A 113 3.24 3.66 10.50
C THR A 113 2.48 4.99 10.38
N GLU A 114 1.50 5.22 11.26
CA GLU A 114 0.81 6.53 11.35
C GLU A 114 1.62 7.62 12.09
N GLY A 115 2.95 7.47 12.14
CA GLY A 115 3.86 8.36 12.84
C GLY A 115 4.90 7.62 13.69
N GLU A 116 5.92 8.35 14.12
CA GLU A 116 6.98 7.85 14.99
C GLU A 116 6.42 7.25 16.30
N GLY A 117 6.91 6.07 16.65
CA GLY A 117 6.50 5.36 17.87
C GLY A 117 5.05 4.86 17.90
N ARG A 118 4.33 4.92 16.77
CA ARG A 118 2.99 4.33 16.63
C ARG A 118 3.04 2.82 16.45
N GLU A 119 1.88 2.20 16.66
CA GLU A 119 1.67 0.78 16.37
C GLU A 119 2.06 0.42 14.93
N ARG A 120 2.53 -0.82 14.76
CA ARG A 120 3.01 -1.33 13.47
C ARG A 120 1.89 -1.74 12.52
N TRP A 121 0.63 -1.51 12.90
CA TRP A 121 -0.56 -1.66 12.08
C TRP A 121 -1.51 -0.51 12.40
N SER A 122 -2.41 -0.25 11.46
CA SER A 122 -3.60 0.57 11.70
C SER A 122 -4.85 -0.30 11.65
N VAL A 123 -5.97 0.22 12.14
CA VAL A 123 -7.26 -0.48 12.10
C VAL A 123 -8.32 0.35 11.41
N PHE A 124 -9.17 -0.32 10.65
CA PHE A 124 -10.38 0.27 10.07
C PHE A 124 -11.47 -0.80 10.02
N THR A 125 -12.71 -0.38 9.81
CA THR A 125 -13.84 -1.31 9.66
C THR A 125 -14.22 -1.47 8.20
N ASN A 126 -14.77 -2.62 7.84
CA ASN A 126 -15.49 -2.75 6.57
C ASN A 126 -16.70 -1.79 6.49
N ARG A 127 -17.33 -1.72 5.30
CA ARG A 127 -18.42 -0.79 4.98
C ARG A 127 -19.57 -0.78 6.01
N ASP A 128 -19.93 -1.94 6.57
CA ASP A 128 -21.05 -2.06 7.52
C ASP A 128 -20.63 -2.01 9.01
N GLY A 129 -19.33 -1.86 9.29
CA GLY A 129 -18.81 -1.78 10.65
C GLY A 129 -18.72 -3.10 11.39
N THR A 130 -19.04 -4.24 10.77
CA THR A 130 -19.14 -5.54 11.45
C THR A 130 -17.80 -6.25 11.62
N ARG A 131 -16.77 -5.84 10.85
CA ARG A 131 -15.45 -6.46 10.88
C ARG A 131 -14.37 -5.40 10.98
N VAL A 132 -13.43 -5.61 11.92
CA VAL A 132 -12.21 -4.80 12.06
C VAL A 132 -11.10 -5.46 11.25
N PHE A 133 -10.47 -4.69 10.38
CA PHE A 133 -9.30 -5.07 9.60
C PHE A 133 -8.06 -4.45 10.22
N CYS A 134 -6.93 -5.16 10.19
CA CYS A 134 -5.62 -4.54 10.37
C CYS A 134 -5.02 -4.19 9.01
N SER A 135 -4.30 -3.08 8.92
CA SER A 135 -3.67 -2.61 7.69
C SER A 135 -2.18 -2.34 7.90
N PHE A 136 -1.35 -2.73 6.94
CA PHE A 136 0.07 -2.41 6.86
C PHE A 136 0.38 -1.55 5.63
N ALA A 137 1.11 -0.47 5.80
CA ALA A 137 1.59 0.33 4.66
C ALA A 137 3.08 0.09 4.43
N PHE A 138 3.47 -0.13 3.18
CA PHE A 138 4.86 -0.36 2.80
C PHE A 138 5.32 0.71 1.81
N GLU A 139 6.55 1.19 1.97
CA GLU A 139 7.22 1.92 0.88
C GLU A 139 7.68 0.92 -0.18
N VAL A 140 7.27 1.14 -1.43
CA VAL A 140 7.47 0.19 -2.53
C VAL A 140 8.25 0.87 -3.66
N GLU A 141 9.36 0.27 -4.06
CA GLU A 141 10.05 0.60 -5.30
C GLU A 141 9.47 -0.27 -6.42
N VAL A 142 9.16 0.35 -7.56
CA VAL A 142 8.61 -0.33 -8.75
C VAL A 142 9.66 -0.44 -9.86
N GLU A 143 9.42 -1.35 -10.81
CA GLU A 143 10.20 -1.42 -12.06
C GLU A 143 9.92 -0.21 -12.96
N GLY A 144 10.86 0.08 -13.87
CA GLY A 144 10.91 1.35 -14.61
C GLY A 144 9.62 1.77 -15.33
N GLY A 145 9.46 3.08 -15.51
CA GLY A 145 8.31 3.70 -16.19
C GLY A 145 7.14 3.93 -15.22
N GLU A 146 6.93 5.18 -14.82
CA GLU A 146 5.82 5.63 -13.97
C GLU A 146 4.47 5.66 -14.74
N GLU A 147 4.32 4.77 -15.73
CA GLU A 147 3.10 4.65 -16.53
C GLU A 147 2.05 3.89 -15.73
N VAL A 148 1.30 4.67 -14.96
CA VAL A 148 0.17 4.17 -14.16
C VAL A 148 -0.99 3.81 -15.08
N VAL A 149 -1.42 2.54 -15.00
CA VAL A 149 -2.60 2.04 -15.71
C VAL A 149 -3.60 1.58 -14.68
N LEU A 150 -4.71 2.30 -14.55
CA LEU A 150 -5.72 2.02 -13.53
C LEU A 150 -6.62 0.86 -13.91
N ASP A 151 -7.00 0.05 -12.93
CA ASP A 151 -8.22 -0.75 -13.03
C ASP A 151 -9.43 0.21 -12.99
N ALA A 152 -10.13 0.31 -14.12
CA ALA A 152 -11.26 1.23 -14.27
C ALA A 152 -12.49 0.84 -13.43
N GLU A 153 -12.56 -0.41 -12.94
CA GLU A 153 -13.61 -0.82 -12.02
C GLU A 153 -13.36 -0.28 -10.60
N GLU A 154 -12.10 -0.13 -10.19
CA GLU A 154 -11.75 0.28 -8.82
C GLU A 154 -11.36 1.76 -8.71
N HIS A 155 -10.69 2.31 -9.74
CA HIS A 155 -10.14 3.66 -9.72
C HIS A 155 -10.40 4.41 -11.03
N GLN A 156 -10.65 5.71 -10.91
CA GLN A 156 -11.04 6.55 -12.05
C GLN A 156 -10.01 7.64 -12.38
N ALA A 157 -9.01 7.85 -11.53
CA ALA A 157 -7.91 8.78 -11.78
C ALA A 157 -6.74 8.56 -10.83
N PHE A 158 -5.57 9.12 -11.18
CA PHE A 158 -4.41 9.16 -10.30
C PHE A 158 -3.76 10.55 -10.30
N VAL A 159 -2.92 10.80 -9.29
CA VAL A 159 -1.99 11.93 -9.24
C VAL A 159 -0.68 11.51 -8.58
N TRP A 160 0.38 12.22 -8.92
CA TRP A 160 1.63 12.23 -8.16
C TRP A 160 1.62 13.46 -7.25
N ALA A 161 1.52 13.26 -5.94
CA ALA A 161 1.39 14.33 -4.95
C ALA A 161 2.69 14.55 -4.16
N GLY A 162 3.20 15.78 -4.13
CA GLY A 162 4.26 16.15 -3.20
C GLY A 162 3.75 16.30 -1.76
N GLU A 163 4.66 16.41 -0.79
CA GLU A 163 4.29 16.61 0.61
C GLU A 163 3.41 17.86 0.81
N GLU A 164 3.78 18.98 0.18
CA GLU A 164 2.98 20.21 0.28
C GLU A 164 1.57 20.05 -0.32
N ASP A 165 1.41 19.24 -1.36
CA ASP A 165 0.12 18.96 -1.98
C ASP A 165 -0.79 18.19 -1.02
N VAL A 166 -0.24 17.17 -0.34
CA VAL A 166 -0.94 16.40 0.70
C VAL A 166 -1.30 17.28 1.89
N VAL A 167 -0.43 18.21 2.30
CA VAL A 167 -0.71 19.18 3.36
C VAL A 167 -1.84 20.13 2.97
N ARG A 168 -1.83 20.64 1.73
CA ARG A 168 -2.85 21.57 1.21
C ARG A 168 -4.15 20.87 0.80
N GLY A 169 -4.11 19.56 0.54
CA GLY A 169 -5.24 18.80 0.01
C GLY A 169 -5.55 19.10 -1.47
N VAL A 170 -4.56 19.55 -2.24
CA VAL A 170 -4.72 19.91 -3.66
C VAL A 170 -3.46 19.59 -4.45
N VAL A 171 -3.61 18.98 -5.63
CA VAL A 171 -2.54 18.76 -6.62
C VAL A 171 -2.95 19.43 -7.91
N GLU A 172 -2.17 20.38 -8.43
CA GLU A 172 -2.44 21.08 -9.70
C GLU A 172 -3.89 21.63 -9.82
N GLY A 173 -4.43 22.17 -8.72
CA GLY A 173 -5.80 22.70 -8.66
C GLY A 173 -6.90 21.65 -8.44
N ARG A 174 -6.57 20.36 -8.43
CA ARG A 174 -7.50 19.26 -8.12
C ARG A 174 -7.48 18.93 -6.64
N ARG A 175 -8.66 18.94 -6.00
CA ARG A 175 -8.81 18.54 -4.59
C ARG A 175 -8.55 17.04 -4.41
N ILE A 176 -7.71 16.69 -3.44
CA ILE A 176 -7.36 15.31 -3.07
C ILE A 176 -7.88 14.97 -1.67
N GLU A 177 -9.21 14.85 -1.54
CA GLU A 177 -9.83 14.47 -0.28
C GLU A 177 -9.58 12.99 0.03
N LEU A 178 -8.80 12.71 1.08
CA LEU A 178 -8.35 11.36 1.43
C LEU A 178 -9.45 10.55 2.12
N THR A 179 -9.43 9.23 1.93
CA THR A 179 -10.40 8.29 2.53
C THR A 179 -10.41 8.35 4.06
N HIS A 180 -9.24 8.25 4.69
CA HIS A 180 -9.12 8.22 6.15
C HIS A 180 -7.97 9.10 6.66
N LEU A 181 -8.08 9.56 7.91
CA LEU A 181 -6.97 10.27 8.59
C LEU A 181 -5.71 9.40 8.66
N MET A 182 -5.88 8.08 8.78
CA MET A 182 -4.80 7.10 8.70
C MET A 182 -3.96 7.22 7.43
N VAL A 183 -4.60 7.39 6.27
CA VAL A 183 -3.90 7.57 4.99
C VAL A 183 -3.03 8.83 5.06
N ARG A 184 -3.61 9.93 5.53
CA ARG A 184 -2.86 11.19 5.72
C ARG A 184 -1.66 11.00 6.66
N ASN A 185 -1.84 10.35 7.80
CA ASN A 185 -0.77 10.13 8.78
C ASN A 185 0.38 9.32 8.18
N ARG A 186 0.06 8.25 7.44
CA ARG A 186 1.05 7.41 6.75
C ARG A 186 1.80 8.17 5.66
N LEU A 187 1.11 8.99 4.87
CA LEU A 187 1.75 9.83 3.86
C LEU A 187 2.74 10.80 4.51
N MET A 188 2.32 11.51 5.58
CA MET A 188 3.20 12.45 6.28
C MET A 188 4.39 11.75 6.94
N GLU A 189 4.19 10.54 7.48
CA GLU A 189 5.26 9.74 8.04
C GLU A 189 6.25 9.26 6.97
N ALA A 190 5.74 8.83 5.80
CA ALA A 190 6.58 8.43 4.68
C ALA A 190 7.48 9.60 4.21
N PHE A 191 6.92 10.80 4.05
CA PHE A 191 7.71 11.99 3.72
C PHE A 191 8.75 12.31 4.79
N ARG A 192 8.39 12.21 6.08
CA ARG A 192 9.35 12.39 7.19
C ARG A 192 10.51 11.42 7.10
N MET A 193 10.23 10.12 6.98
CA MET A 193 11.26 9.08 6.89
C MET A 193 12.20 9.30 5.69
N ARG A 194 11.66 9.67 4.52
CA ARG A 194 12.47 9.96 3.32
C ARG A 194 13.39 11.16 3.50
N ARG A 195 12.92 12.23 4.15
CA ARG A 195 13.77 13.38 4.50
C ARG A 195 14.93 12.99 5.41
N GLU A 196 14.72 12.09 6.36
CA GLU A 196 15.77 11.60 7.27
C GLU A 196 16.84 10.79 6.54
N ASP A 197 16.46 10.07 5.49
CA ASP A 197 17.39 9.36 4.62
C ASP A 197 18.14 10.28 3.63
N GLY A 198 17.83 11.58 3.62
CA GLY A 198 18.37 12.53 2.65
C GLY A 198 17.82 12.35 1.24
N VAL A 199 16.71 11.62 1.09
CA VAL A 199 16.01 11.40 -0.18
C VAL A 199 14.90 12.45 -0.29
N LYS A 200 14.79 13.10 -1.45
CA LYS A 200 13.70 14.05 -1.71
C LYS A 200 12.36 13.32 -1.87
#